data_AF-A0A662Z783-F1
#
_entry.id   AF-A0A662Z783-F1
#
_cell.length_a   1.000
_cell.length_b   1.000
_cell.length_c   1.000
_cell.angle_alpha   90.00
_cell.angle_beta   90.00
_cell.angle_gamma   90.00
#
_symmetry.space_group_name_H-M   'P 1'
#
loop_
_entity.id
_entity.type
_entity.pdbx_description
1 polymer ?
#
loop_
_entity_poly.entity_id
_entity_poly.type
_entity_poly.pdbx_seq_one_letter_code
_entity_poly.pdbx_strand_id
1 'polypeptide(L)'
;MKKRFSIRMISMMVLGGSLFNMNLAEAQEEEVEDEVTEDEVVVEEEEEVEEDEVYEDVVWLDDIVRNNVSEVEFTFVGAEDATSNPNSPIATKLEGLDTDEPVVRLIWDREDESLDEVFEVNVSEVDPVEIEAFNTEDEGTTTYESNIIAEFVPEDDTYYANTELYLVDGENGVELLQPNYAGNVEEDQQDVYMNLVQANQDDEDGENTNLEALDEAVIEWGNSLEQPYERYYPGNEDKFSHAGTDLDTMLENAVIDGTPVNLNESGNTEIVAVYSATVEEESMMRDITYIMTRIDDAPVILVTEQMEDASEIHYTGTDNEELQAIFSDWVEQNQ
;
A
#
# COMPACT_ATOMS: atom_id res chain seq x y z
N MET A 1 -40.09 -31.84 -2.85
CA MET A 1 -39.26 -33.00 -3.24
C MET A 1 -37.86 -32.74 -2.73
N LYS A 2 -37.41 -33.47 -1.69
CA LYS A 2 -36.08 -33.31 -1.07
C LYS A 2 -35.14 -34.35 -1.68
N LYS A 3 -34.10 -33.92 -2.39
CA LYS A 3 -33.00 -34.78 -2.84
C LYS A 3 -31.95 -34.83 -1.72
N ARG A 4 -31.69 -36.03 -1.20
CA ARG A 4 -30.57 -36.32 -0.30
C ARG A 4 -29.39 -36.75 -1.16
N PHE A 5 -28.27 -36.04 -1.08
CA PHE A 5 -26.99 -36.52 -1.59
C PHE A 5 -26.28 -37.32 -0.49
N SER A 6 -25.68 -38.44 -0.91
CA SER A 6 -24.96 -39.40 -0.08
C SER A 6 -23.48 -39.28 -0.44
N ILE A 7 -22.66 -38.80 0.49
CA ILE A 7 -21.20 -38.77 0.32
C ILE A 7 -20.66 -40.15 0.72
N ARG A 8 -19.88 -40.76 -0.19
CA ARG A 8 -19.14 -42.00 0.05
C ARG A 8 -17.77 -41.63 0.61
N MET A 9 -17.46 -42.15 1.80
CA MET A 9 -16.08 -42.22 2.31
C MET A 9 -15.22 -43.06 1.36
N ILE A 10 -14.10 -42.50 0.91
CA ILE A 10 -12.98 -43.25 0.34
C ILE A 10 -11.91 -43.32 1.43
N SER A 11 -11.68 -44.54 1.90
CA SER A 11 -10.55 -44.89 2.76
C SER A 11 -9.38 -45.26 1.84
N MET A 12 -8.26 -44.56 1.96
CA MET A 12 -6.99 -44.97 1.37
C MET A 12 -5.92 -45.05 2.45
N MET A 13 -5.62 -46.29 2.84
CA MET A 13 -4.33 -46.68 3.39
C MET A 13 -3.33 -46.82 2.24
N VAL A 14 -2.18 -46.15 2.33
CA VAL A 14 -0.93 -46.68 1.78
C VAL A 14 0.20 -46.46 2.79
N LEU A 15 0.87 -47.58 3.06
CA LEU A 15 2.05 -47.77 3.90
C LEU A 15 3.33 -47.31 3.17
N GLY A 16 4.33 -46.89 3.95
CA GLY A 16 5.70 -47.41 3.75
C GLY A 16 6.80 -46.39 3.45
N GLY A 17 7.37 -45.83 4.51
CA GLY A 17 8.79 -45.78 4.87
C GLY A 17 9.88 -45.49 3.83
N SER A 18 10.79 -44.57 4.19
CA SER A 18 12.22 -44.88 4.19
C SER A 18 12.98 -43.94 5.14
N LEU A 19 13.90 -44.55 5.87
CA LEU A 19 14.90 -43.92 6.74
C LEU A 19 15.87 -43.08 5.89
N PHE A 20 16.22 -41.88 6.36
CA PHE A 20 17.53 -41.31 6.12
C PHE A 20 18.14 -40.82 7.44
N ASN A 21 19.13 -41.61 7.86
CA ASN A 21 20.08 -41.35 8.93
C ASN A 21 21.29 -40.70 8.25
N MET A 22 21.73 -39.51 8.66
CA MET A 22 23.09 -39.06 8.33
C MET A 22 23.65 -38.08 9.37
N ASN A 23 24.62 -38.61 10.12
CA ASN A 23 25.86 -38.01 10.59
C ASN A 23 25.84 -36.68 11.34
N LEU A 24 25.78 -36.86 12.65
CA LEU A 24 26.63 -36.23 13.66
C LEU A 24 28.07 -36.01 13.15
N ALA A 25 28.51 -34.75 13.08
CA ALA A 25 29.92 -34.38 13.01
C ALA A 25 30.26 -33.55 14.26
N GLU A 26 31.11 -34.13 15.09
CA GLU A 26 31.75 -33.48 16.23
C GLU A 26 32.65 -32.34 15.73
N ALA A 27 32.34 -31.10 16.09
CA ALA A 27 33.27 -29.98 16.00
C ALA A 27 34.00 -29.85 17.34
N GLN A 28 35.33 -29.83 17.25
CA GLN A 28 36.26 -29.79 18.37
C GLN A 28 36.28 -28.39 18.99
N GLU A 29 36.25 -28.33 20.32
CA GLU A 29 36.57 -27.14 21.11
C GLU A 29 38.06 -26.81 20.94
N GLU A 30 38.36 -25.63 20.41
CA GLU A 30 39.69 -25.02 20.44
C GLU A 30 39.64 -23.86 21.45
N GLU A 31 40.27 -24.05 22.60
CA GLU A 31 40.49 -22.98 23.59
C GLU A 31 41.49 -21.97 23.01
N VAL A 32 41.02 -20.73 22.79
CA VAL A 32 41.88 -19.58 22.49
C VAL A 32 42.02 -18.76 23.77
N GLU A 33 43.24 -18.73 24.31
CA GLU A 33 43.66 -17.79 25.34
C GLU A 33 43.84 -16.41 24.68
N ASP A 34 42.94 -15.46 24.96
CA ASP A 34 43.15 -14.06 24.56
C ASP A 34 43.78 -13.24 25.70
N GLU A 35 44.92 -12.62 25.33
CA GLU A 35 45.64 -11.61 26.09
C GLU A 35 44.80 -10.34 26.21
N VAL A 36 44.59 -9.91 27.46
CA VAL A 36 43.98 -8.62 27.79
C VAL A 36 44.97 -7.51 27.46
N THR A 37 44.75 -6.78 26.37
CA THR A 37 45.42 -5.49 26.09
C THR A 37 44.53 -4.32 26.51
N GLU A 38 45.17 -3.34 27.13
CA GLU A 38 44.61 -2.19 27.82
C GLU A 38 43.70 -1.31 26.94
N ASP A 39 42.57 -0.93 27.52
CA ASP A 39 41.50 -0.08 26.96
C ASP A 39 42.03 1.25 26.37
N GLU A 40 41.82 1.44 25.08
CA GLU A 40 41.78 2.76 24.44
C GLU A 40 40.31 3.16 24.31
N VAL A 41 39.88 4.14 25.10
CA VAL A 41 38.51 4.68 25.08
C VAL A 41 38.36 5.50 23.80
N VAL A 42 37.87 4.85 22.74
CA VAL A 42 37.32 5.53 21.57
C VAL A 42 35.91 5.96 21.94
N VAL A 43 35.70 7.27 22.05
CA VAL A 43 34.36 7.85 22.12
C VAL A 43 33.84 7.81 20.69
N GLU A 44 33.11 6.77 20.37
CA GLU A 44 32.31 6.71 19.14
C GLU A 44 31.13 7.66 19.37
N GLU A 45 31.09 8.76 18.63
CA GLU A 45 29.92 9.62 18.56
C GLU A 45 28.85 8.80 17.82
N GLU A 46 27.83 8.39 18.56
CA GLU A 46 26.63 7.76 18.01
C GLU A 46 25.95 8.81 17.11
N GLU A 47 26.14 8.68 15.79
CA GLU A 47 25.26 9.35 14.83
C GLU A 47 23.88 8.74 15.01
N GLU A 48 22.95 9.52 15.55
CA GLU A 48 21.52 9.23 15.51
C GLU A 48 21.16 9.07 14.03
N VAL A 49 20.97 7.82 13.61
CA VAL A 49 20.33 7.51 12.34
C VAL A 49 18.87 7.86 12.58
N GLU A 50 18.41 8.97 12.00
CA GLU A 50 16.98 9.25 11.93
C GLU A 50 16.35 8.07 11.17
N GLU A 51 15.47 7.34 11.85
CA GLU A 51 14.70 6.26 11.24
C GLU A 51 13.78 6.94 10.22
N ASP A 52 14.11 6.80 8.94
CA ASP A 52 13.25 7.24 7.84
C ASP A 52 11.92 6.49 7.97
N GLU A 53 10.84 7.21 8.31
CA GLU A 53 9.49 6.66 8.32
C GLU A 53 9.17 6.18 6.89
N VAL A 54 9.04 4.87 6.71
CA VAL A 54 8.71 4.28 5.41
C VAL A 54 7.21 4.43 5.22
N TYR A 55 6.80 5.40 4.39
CA TYR A 55 5.42 5.53 3.93
C TYR A 55 5.13 4.43 2.90
N GLU A 56 4.44 3.36 3.29
CA GLU A 56 4.22 2.17 2.45
C GLU A 56 3.08 2.32 1.42
N ASP A 57 2.24 3.36 1.52
CA ASP A 57 1.08 3.60 0.62
C ASP A 57 1.32 4.73 -0.41
N VAL A 58 2.58 4.91 -0.81
CA VAL A 58 2.98 5.97 -1.74
C VAL A 58 2.83 5.48 -3.18
N VAL A 59 1.90 6.09 -3.94
CA VAL A 59 1.80 5.86 -5.39
C VAL A 59 2.92 6.65 -6.08
N TRP A 60 3.72 5.99 -6.91
CA TRP A 60 4.76 6.64 -7.71
C TRP A 60 4.28 6.89 -9.15
N LEU A 61 4.90 7.82 -9.87
CA LEU A 61 4.57 8.09 -11.27
C LEU A 61 4.67 6.83 -12.14
N ASP A 62 5.70 6.03 -11.89
CA ASP A 62 5.91 4.76 -12.59
C ASP A 62 4.73 3.80 -12.39
N ASP A 63 4.04 3.86 -11.25
CA ASP A 63 2.86 3.03 -10.95
C ASP A 63 1.60 3.57 -11.63
N ILE A 64 1.42 4.88 -11.72
CA ILE A 64 0.33 5.47 -12.52
C ILE A 64 0.46 5.07 -14.00
N VAL A 65 1.69 5.05 -14.53
CA VAL A 65 1.94 4.68 -15.93
C VAL A 65 1.85 3.17 -16.16
N ARG A 66 2.23 2.34 -15.18
CA ARG A 66 2.38 0.89 -15.37
C ARG A 66 1.25 0.05 -14.79
N ASN A 67 0.59 0.48 -13.70
CA ASN A 67 -0.22 -0.39 -12.83
C ASN A 67 -1.72 -0.08 -12.85
N ASN A 68 -2.25 0.51 -13.93
CA ASN A 68 -3.71 0.68 -14.10
C ASN A 68 -4.41 1.32 -12.89
N VAL A 69 -3.76 2.30 -12.23
CA VAL A 69 -4.41 3.05 -11.14
C VAL A 69 -5.64 3.72 -11.74
N SER A 70 -6.84 3.23 -11.44
CA SER A 70 -8.06 3.77 -12.07
C SER A 70 -8.33 5.21 -11.66
N GLU A 71 -7.76 5.65 -10.53
CA GLU A 71 -8.09 6.93 -9.92
C GLU A 71 -7.02 7.45 -8.93
N VAL A 72 -6.73 8.75 -8.97
CA VAL A 72 -5.89 9.45 -7.98
C VAL A 72 -6.52 10.80 -7.64
N GLU A 73 -6.66 11.10 -6.34
CA GLU A 73 -7.11 12.41 -5.86
C GLU A 73 -5.93 13.22 -5.30
N PHE A 74 -5.89 14.50 -5.61
CA PHE A 74 -4.88 15.47 -5.19
C PHE A 74 -5.55 16.61 -4.42
N THR A 75 -4.93 17.07 -3.34
CA THR A 75 -5.44 18.17 -2.51
C THR A 75 -4.34 19.20 -2.22
N PHE A 76 -4.74 20.39 -1.76
CA PHE A 76 -3.77 21.35 -1.25
C PHE A 76 -3.34 20.93 0.17
N VAL A 77 -2.03 20.98 0.45
CA VAL A 77 -1.56 20.83 1.84
C VAL A 77 -2.17 21.95 2.69
N GLY A 78 -2.87 21.56 3.77
CA GLY A 78 -3.61 22.49 4.63
C GLY A 78 -5.03 22.85 4.14
N ALA A 79 -5.61 22.07 3.22
CA ALA A 79 -6.95 22.30 2.69
C ALA A 79 -8.11 22.08 3.67
N GLU A 80 -7.86 21.64 4.90
CA GLU A 80 -8.91 21.44 5.92
C GLU A 80 -9.78 22.71 6.13
N ASP A 81 -9.21 23.89 5.86
CA ASP A 81 -9.89 25.19 5.91
C ASP A 81 -10.06 25.87 4.52
N ALA A 82 -9.75 25.18 3.40
CA ALA A 82 -9.71 25.75 2.04
C ALA A 82 -11.08 26.14 1.44
N THR A 83 -12.18 26.00 2.19
CA THR A 83 -13.51 26.55 1.85
C THR A 83 -13.53 28.06 1.55
N SER A 84 -12.40 28.76 1.75
CA SER A 84 -12.29 30.21 1.63
C SER A 84 -11.71 30.74 0.30
N ASN A 85 -11.19 29.89 -0.61
CA ASN A 85 -10.72 30.35 -1.92
C ASN A 85 -11.73 30.00 -3.04
N PRO A 86 -12.65 30.92 -3.41
CA PRO A 86 -13.70 30.64 -4.39
C PRO A 86 -13.21 30.45 -5.83
N ASN A 87 -11.89 30.54 -6.08
CA ASN A 87 -11.31 30.46 -7.42
C ASN A 87 -10.37 29.25 -7.60
N SER A 88 -10.33 28.33 -6.64
CA SER A 88 -9.55 27.10 -6.74
C SER A 88 -10.42 25.91 -6.32
N PRO A 89 -10.35 24.77 -7.03
CA PRO A 89 -11.00 23.55 -6.56
C PRO A 89 -10.41 23.14 -5.21
N ILE A 90 -11.18 22.43 -4.38
CA ILE A 90 -10.72 21.90 -3.09
C ILE A 90 -9.84 20.66 -3.32
N ALA A 91 -10.18 19.88 -4.33
CA ALA A 91 -9.41 18.72 -4.77
C ALA A 91 -9.45 18.61 -6.30
N THR A 92 -8.42 18.00 -6.86
CA THR A 92 -8.35 17.63 -8.28
C THR A 92 -8.19 16.13 -8.36
N LYS A 93 -8.97 15.46 -9.20
CA LYS A 93 -9.01 14.01 -9.27
C LYS A 93 -8.79 13.54 -10.70
N LEU A 94 -7.84 12.65 -10.91
CA LEU A 94 -7.60 11.96 -12.17
C LEU A 94 -8.35 10.64 -12.13
N GLU A 95 -9.28 10.42 -13.07
CA GLU A 95 -10.12 9.21 -13.12
C GLU A 95 -9.96 8.52 -14.48
N GLY A 96 -10.14 7.19 -14.50
CA GLY A 96 -10.11 6.37 -15.71
C GLY A 96 -8.75 6.29 -16.39
N LEU A 97 -7.64 6.35 -15.65
CA LEU A 97 -6.28 6.29 -16.21
C LEU A 97 -5.94 4.92 -16.84
N ASP A 98 -6.69 3.88 -16.45
CA ASP A 98 -6.67 2.54 -17.04
C ASP A 98 -7.54 2.42 -18.31
N THR A 99 -8.19 3.51 -18.73
CA THR A 99 -9.10 3.54 -19.88
C THR A 99 -8.55 4.38 -21.04
N ASP A 100 -9.17 4.25 -22.22
CA ASP A 100 -8.85 5.09 -23.37
C ASP A 100 -9.39 6.54 -23.24
N GLU A 101 -10.15 6.86 -22.17
CA GLU A 101 -10.86 8.12 -21.97
C GLU A 101 -10.62 8.69 -20.55
N PRO A 102 -9.37 8.97 -20.15
CA PRO A 102 -9.10 9.52 -18.83
C PRO A 102 -9.69 10.93 -18.67
N VAL A 103 -10.09 11.26 -17.45
CA VAL A 103 -10.68 12.56 -17.12
C VAL A 103 -10.01 13.21 -15.91
N VAL A 104 -10.00 14.54 -15.90
CA VAL A 104 -9.75 15.35 -14.71
C VAL A 104 -11.08 15.85 -14.18
N ARG A 105 -11.35 15.59 -12.91
CA ARG A 105 -12.46 16.15 -12.15
C ARG A 105 -11.92 17.21 -11.18
N LEU A 106 -12.39 18.44 -11.34
CA LEU A 106 -12.15 19.52 -10.39
C LEU A 106 -13.29 19.55 -9.37
N ILE A 107 -12.98 19.26 -8.11
CA ILE A 107 -13.96 19.14 -7.02
C ILE A 107 -14.04 20.48 -6.29
N TRP A 108 -15.20 21.13 -6.37
CA TRP A 108 -15.43 22.44 -5.74
C TRP A 108 -16.15 22.36 -4.39
N ASP A 109 -16.90 21.28 -4.17
CA ASP A 109 -17.61 20.98 -2.93
C ASP A 109 -17.73 19.47 -2.76
N ARG A 110 -17.06 18.90 -1.74
CA ARG A 110 -17.09 17.45 -1.47
C ARG A 110 -18.49 16.95 -1.11
N GLU A 111 -19.43 17.82 -0.71
CA GLU A 111 -20.81 17.44 -0.39
C GLU A 111 -21.78 17.59 -1.60
N ASP A 112 -21.35 18.19 -2.72
CA ASP A 112 -22.20 18.47 -3.88
C ASP A 112 -21.46 18.28 -5.22
N GLU A 113 -21.39 17.02 -5.69
CA GLU A 113 -20.82 16.63 -6.99
C GLU A 113 -21.41 17.38 -8.19
N SER A 114 -22.58 18.01 -8.07
CA SER A 114 -23.16 18.79 -9.17
C SER A 114 -22.40 20.09 -9.46
N LEU A 115 -21.49 20.47 -8.57
CA LEU A 115 -20.57 21.58 -8.72
C LEU A 115 -19.24 21.16 -9.35
N ASP A 116 -18.98 19.87 -9.50
CA ASP A 116 -17.76 19.37 -10.12
C ASP A 116 -17.68 19.76 -11.60
N GLU A 117 -16.46 20.06 -12.05
CA GLU A 117 -16.17 20.24 -13.46
C GLU A 117 -15.32 19.06 -13.94
N VAL A 118 -15.82 18.32 -14.93
CA VAL A 118 -15.15 17.12 -15.46
C VAL A 118 -14.69 17.41 -16.87
N PHE A 119 -13.43 17.10 -17.15
CA PHE A 119 -12.78 17.35 -18.42
C PHE A 119 -12.07 16.10 -18.92
N GLU A 120 -12.24 15.77 -20.19
CA GLU A 120 -11.43 14.75 -20.84
C GLU A 120 -9.98 15.24 -20.96
N VAL A 121 -9.03 14.35 -20.70
CA VAL A 121 -7.59 14.66 -20.81
C VAL A 121 -6.88 13.64 -21.69
N ASN A 122 -5.73 14.04 -22.25
CA ASN A 122 -4.75 13.11 -22.78
C ASN A 122 -3.58 13.04 -21.81
N VAL A 123 -3.31 11.86 -21.27
CA VAL A 123 -2.11 11.62 -20.47
C VAL A 123 -1.01 11.11 -21.39
N SER A 124 0.18 11.72 -21.32
CA SER A 124 1.29 11.30 -22.17
C SER A 124 2.65 11.53 -21.50
N GLU A 125 3.61 10.68 -21.87
CA GLU A 125 5.01 10.84 -21.52
C GLU A 125 5.69 11.82 -22.49
N VAL A 126 6.47 12.76 -21.94
CA VAL A 126 7.20 13.80 -22.67
C VAL A 126 8.68 13.82 -22.30
N ASP A 127 9.48 14.53 -23.10
CA ASP A 127 10.85 14.86 -22.67
C ASP A 127 10.79 15.63 -21.34
N PRO A 128 11.69 15.36 -20.37
CA PRO A 128 11.66 16.02 -19.07
C PRO A 128 11.60 17.55 -19.16
N VAL A 129 10.66 18.14 -18.40
CA VAL A 129 10.42 19.58 -18.32
C VAL A 129 10.64 20.02 -16.87
N GLU A 130 11.37 21.13 -16.68
CA GLU A 130 11.49 21.79 -15.38
C GLU A 130 10.30 22.75 -15.17
N ILE A 131 9.56 22.58 -14.09
CA ILE A 131 8.40 23.39 -13.72
C ILE A 131 8.64 24.04 -12.36
N GLU A 132 8.44 25.36 -12.28
CA GLU A 132 8.48 26.07 -11.00
C GLU A 132 7.07 26.08 -10.40
N ALA A 133 6.93 25.56 -9.18
CA ALA A 133 5.67 25.54 -8.46
C ALA A 133 5.83 26.10 -7.04
N PHE A 134 4.74 26.66 -6.50
CA PHE A 134 4.67 26.98 -5.09
C PHE A 134 4.71 25.71 -4.28
N ASN A 135 5.71 25.61 -3.40
CA ASN A 135 5.68 24.58 -2.38
C ASN A 135 4.57 24.95 -1.39
N THR A 136 3.69 24.02 -1.06
CA THR A 136 2.63 24.27 -0.11
C THR A 136 3.11 24.17 1.34
N GLU A 137 4.25 23.54 1.58
CA GLU A 137 4.86 23.38 2.91
C GLU A 137 5.75 24.57 3.29
N ASP A 138 6.46 25.11 2.30
CA ASP A 138 7.37 26.24 2.46
C ASP A 138 6.82 27.46 1.69
N GLU A 139 6.85 28.66 2.25
CA GLU A 139 6.38 29.92 1.62
C GLU A 139 7.17 30.35 0.33
N GLY A 140 7.86 29.42 -0.33
CA GLY A 140 8.71 29.63 -1.51
C GLY A 140 8.26 28.86 -2.75
N THR A 141 9.12 28.90 -3.77
CA THR A 141 8.98 28.08 -4.99
C THR A 141 10.01 26.97 -5.01
N THR A 142 9.60 25.83 -5.54
CA THR A 142 10.44 24.65 -5.81
C THR A 142 10.41 24.36 -7.31
N THR A 143 11.54 23.92 -7.86
CA THR A 143 11.61 23.45 -9.25
C THR A 143 11.49 21.94 -9.26
N TYR A 144 10.48 21.46 -9.98
CA TYR A 144 10.20 20.04 -10.19
C TYR A 144 10.59 19.63 -11.61
N GLU A 145 10.98 18.38 -11.80
CA GLU A 145 11.17 17.79 -13.13
C GLU A 145 10.01 16.82 -13.40
N SER A 146 9.27 17.03 -14.49
CA SER A 146 8.18 16.16 -14.91
C SER A 146 8.45 15.59 -16.29
N ASN A 147 8.14 14.30 -16.47
CA ASN A 147 8.09 13.62 -17.75
C ASN A 147 6.66 13.18 -18.11
N ILE A 148 5.64 13.56 -17.33
CA ILE A 148 4.25 13.17 -17.57
C ILE A 148 3.36 14.40 -17.55
N ILE A 149 2.59 14.57 -18.62
CA ILE A 149 1.59 15.63 -18.73
C ILE A 149 0.19 15.06 -18.89
N ALA A 150 -0.79 15.74 -18.30
CA ALA A 150 -2.20 15.58 -18.60
C ALA A 150 -2.71 16.85 -19.30
N GLU A 151 -3.03 16.75 -20.59
CA GLU A 151 -3.50 17.86 -21.42
C GLU A 151 -5.02 17.81 -21.54
N PHE A 152 -5.70 18.93 -21.23
CA PHE A 152 -7.14 19.04 -21.44
C PHE A 152 -7.49 18.89 -22.92
N VAL A 153 -8.40 17.97 -23.25
CA VAL A 153 -8.99 17.89 -24.58
C VAL A 153 -9.81 19.15 -24.82
N PRO A 154 -9.46 19.98 -25.82
CA PRO A 154 -10.10 21.27 -25.98
C PRO A 154 -11.56 21.11 -26.41
N GLU A 155 -12.48 21.48 -25.52
CA GLU A 155 -13.85 21.80 -25.89
C GLU A 155 -13.94 23.28 -26.33
N ASP A 156 -14.69 23.56 -27.40
CA ASP A 156 -14.83 24.91 -27.95
C ASP A 156 -15.24 25.93 -26.84
N ASP A 157 -14.42 26.97 -26.65
CA ASP A 157 -14.63 28.14 -25.76
C ASP A 157 -14.46 27.95 -24.22
N THR A 158 -13.78 26.91 -23.72
CA THR A 158 -13.47 26.81 -22.28
C THR A 158 -12.19 27.57 -21.89
N TYR A 159 -12.16 28.11 -20.67
CA TYR A 159 -11.00 28.81 -20.12
C TYR A 159 -9.77 27.89 -19.94
N TYR A 160 -10.03 26.59 -19.74
CA TYR A 160 -9.05 25.53 -19.55
C TYR A 160 -8.52 24.92 -20.85
N ALA A 161 -8.99 25.39 -22.01
CA ALA A 161 -8.48 24.91 -23.29
C ALA A 161 -6.98 25.22 -23.39
N ASN A 162 -6.17 24.18 -23.59
CA ASN A 162 -4.69 24.21 -23.61
C ASN A 162 -4.02 24.39 -22.24
N THR A 163 -4.72 24.07 -21.14
CA THR A 163 -4.04 23.85 -19.86
C THR A 163 -3.26 22.54 -19.92
N GLU A 164 -2.03 22.58 -19.42
CA GLU A 164 -1.22 21.40 -19.11
C GLU A 164 -1.21 21.21 -17.59
N LEU A 165 -1.41 19.98 -17.14
CA LEU A 165 -1.08 19.56 -15.78
C LEU A 165 0.15 18.69 -15.84
N TYR A 166 1.00 18.79 -14.82
CA TYR A 166 2.22 17.99 -14.72
C TYR A 166 2.12 17.07 -13.52
N LEU A 167 2.48 15.81 -13.71
CA LEU A 167 2.58 14.84 -12.64
C LEU A 167 4.07 14.68 -12.30
N VAL A 168 4.43 14.78 -11.02
CA VAL A 168 5.82 14.72 -10.53
C VAL A 168 5.92 13.73 -9.37
N ASP A 169 7.08 13.10 -9.21
CA ASP A 169 7.38 12.34 -7.99
C ASP A 169 7.73 13.33 -6.88
N GLY A 170 6.90 13.35 -5.85
CA GLY A 170 7.09 14.08 -4.60
C GLY A 170 7.70 13.19 -3.50
N GLU A 171 7.90 13.77 -2.32
CA GLU A 171 8.40 13.04 -1.15
C GLU A 171 7.40 11.99 -0.66
N ASN A 172 6.11 12.29 -0.79
CA ASN A 172 4.99 11.46 -0.32
C ASN A 172 4.16 10.87 -1.47
N GLY A 173 4.75 10.74 -2.67
CA GLY A 173 4.08 10.13 -3.83
C GLY A 173 3.86 11.07 -4.99
N VAL A 174 2.84 10.81 -5.80
CA VAL A 174 2.60 11.64 -6.97
C VAL A 174 2.04 13.00 -6.55
N GLU A 175 2.65 14.04 -7.07
CA GLU A 175 2.18 15.41 -6.94
C GLU A 175 1.63 15.89 -8.29
N LEU A 176 0.56 16.68 -8.23
CA LEU A 176 -0.05 17.32 -9.39
C LEU A 176 0.27 18.80 -9.38
N LEU A 177 1.06 19.23 -10.37
CA LEU A 177 1.28 20.64 -10.61
C LEU A 177 0.22 21.16 -11.58
N GLN A 178 -0.61 22.09 -11.10
CA GLN A 178 -1.62 22.75 -11.94
C GLN A 178 -1.35 24.26 -12.05
N PRO A 179 -1.77 24.93 -13.13
CA PRO A 179 -1.60 26.37 -13.23
C PRO A 179 -2.28 27.10 -12.08
N ASN A 180 -1.66 28.19 -11.63
CA ASN A 180 -2.26 29.02 -10.59
C ASN A 180 -3.42 29.85 -11.15
N TYR A 181 -4.65 29.36 -10.95
CA TYR A 181 -5.87 30.05 -11.36
C TYR A 181 -6.34 31.14 -10.40
N ALA A 182 -5.64 31.35 -9.28
CA ALA A 182 -5.99 32.41 -8.35
C ALA A 182 -5.71 33.76 -9.02
N GLY A 183 -6.74 34.38 -9.60
CA GLY A 183 -6.67 35.69 -10.26
C GLY A 183 -6.28 36.88 -9.37
N ASN A 184 -5.68 36.62 -8.21
CA ASN A 184 -5.19 37.58 -7.23
C ASN A 184 -3.67 37.50 -7.00
N VAL A 185 -2.91 36.76 -7.80
CA VAL A 185 -1.45 36.70 -7.68
C VAL A 185 -0.74 37.83 -8.43
N GLU A 186 0.47 38.20 -7.98
CA GLU A 186 1.29 39.21 -8.63
C GLU A 186 1.72 38.77 -10.05
N GLU A 187 2.10 39.69 -10.93
CA GLU A 187 2.40 39.40 -12.36
C GLU A 187 3.54 38.38 -12.53
N ASP A 188 4.48 38.34 -11.58
CA ASP A 188 5.59 37.38 -11.51
C ASP A 188 5.23 36.03 -10.90
N GLN A 189 4.00 35.88 -10.40
CA GLN A 189 3.46 34.65 -9.83
C GLN A 189 2.45 33.95 -10.76
N GLN A 190 2.07 34.59 -11.87
CA GLN A 190 1.10 34.05 -12.83
C GLN A 190 1.63 32.86 -13.63
N ASP A 191 2.95 32.73 -13.74
CA ASP A 191 3.62 31.64 -14.47
C ASP A 191 4.07 30.48 -13.54
N VAL A 192 3.76 30.56 -12.23
CA VAL A 192 4.14 29.57 -11.23
C VAL A 192 2.99 28.60 -11.01
N TYR A 193 3.28 27.30 -11.03
CA TYR A 193 2.29 26.25 -10.80
C TYR A 193 1.94 26.15 -9.30
N MET A 194 0.77 25.60 -9.00
CA MET A 194 0.39 25.18 -7.67
C MET A 194 0.69 23.69 -7.54
N ASN A 195 1.42 23.32 -6.49
CA ASN A 195 1.62 21.93 -6.14
C ASN A 195 0.41 21.42 -5.34
N LEU A 196 -0.17 20.31 -5.78
CA LEU A 196 -1.16 19.55 -5.04
C LEU A 196 -0.54 18.19 -4.74
N VAL A 197 -0.51 17.83 -3.47
CA VAL A 197 -0.06 16.50 -3.06
C VAL A 197 -1.16 15.50 -3.30
N GLN A 198 -0.80 14.26 -3.62
CA GLN A 198 -1.75 13.16 -3.51
C GLN A 198 -2.41 13.25 -2.14
N ALA A 199 -3.75 13.28 -2.13
CA ALA A 199 -4.45 13.09 -0.87
C ALA A 199 -4.04 11.71 -0.39
N ASN A 200 -3.19 11.63 0.64
CA ASN A 200 -2.97 10.39 1.34
C ASN A 200 -4.36 9.79 1.56
N GLN A 201 -4.57 8.55 1.16
CA GLN A 201 -5.80 7.81 1.51
C GLN A 201 -5.86 7.52 3.02
N ASP A 202 -5.23 8.34 3.85
CA ASP A 202 -5.14 8.27 5.31
C ASP A 202 -6.40 8.80 6.02
N ASP A 203 -7.40 9.29 5.29
CA ASP A 203 -8.65 9.72 5.91
C ASP A 203 -9.56 8.52 6.19
N GLU A 204 -9.27 7.82 7.29
CA GLU A 204 -10.06 6.97 8.24
C GLU A 204 -11.30 6.14 7.78
N ASP A 205 -11.91 6.40 6.63
CA ASP A 205 -13.08 5.71 6.05
C ASP A 205 -12.91 5.46 4.52
N GLY A 206 -11.74 5.74 3.94
CA GLY A 206 -11.43 5.54 2.52
C GLY A 206 -11.27 4.07 2.16
N GLU A 207 -12.37 3.34 1.98
CA GLU A 207 -12.36 2.03 1.35
C GLU A 207 -11.70 2.15 -0.04
N ASN A 208 -10.44 1.74 -0.15
CA ASN A 208 -9.82 1.43 -1.43
C ASN A 208 -10.75 0.40 -2.11
N THR A 209 -11.53 0.86 -3.10
CA THR A 209 -12.58 0.04 -3.74
C THR A 209 -12.04 -1.28 -4.31
N ASN A 210 -10.72 -1.36 -4.56
CA ASN A 210 -10.07 -2.60 -4.94
C ASN A 210 -9.97 -3.56 -3.74
N LEU A 211 -9.59 -3.10 -2.55
CA LEU A 211 -9.53 -3.94 -1.35
C LEU A 211 -10.91 -4.34 -0.83
N GLU A 212 -11.96 -3.54 -1.06
CA GLU A 212 -13.33 -3.86 -0.64
C GLU A 212 -13.81 -5.21 -1.25
N ALA A 213 -13.47 -5.46 -2.53
CA ALA A 213 -13.80 -6.72 -3.19
C ALA A 213 -13.01 -7.91 -2.62
N LEU A 214 -11.74 -7.70 -2.23
CA LEU A 214 -10.94 -8.72 -1.55
C LEU A 214 -11.52 -9.01 -0.16
N ASP A 215 -11.86 -7.96 0.60
CA ASP A 215 -12.47 -8.03 1.91
C ASP A 215 -13.79 -8.82 1.87
N GLU A 216 -14.70 -8.48 0.96
CA GLU A 216 -15.98 -9.19 0.81
C GLU A 216 -15.75 -10.69 0.57
N ALA A 217 -14.81 -11.04 -0.31
CA ALA A 217 -14.49 -12.43 -0.63
C ALA A 217 -13.87 -13.20 0.54
N VAL A 218 -12.92 -12.59 1.26
CA VAL A 218 -12.27 -13.19 2.44
C VAL A 218 -13.25 -13.33 3.60
N ILE A 219 -14.11 -12.34 3.82
CA ILE A 219 -15.16 -12.37 4.86
C ILE A 219 -16.20 -13.44 4.51
N GLU A 220 -16.64 -13.56 3.25
CA GLU A 220 -17.57 -14.63 2.84
C GLU A 220 -16.93 -16.01 3.06
N TRP A 221 -15.66 -16.17 2.65
CA TRP A 221 -14.90 -17.40 2.85
C TRP A 221 -14.78 -17.77 4.34
N GLY A 222 -14.35 -16.83 5.19
CA GLY A 222 -14.24 -17.01 6.64
C GLY A 222 -15.57 -17.39 7.29
N ASN A 223 -16.64 -16.69 6.93
CA ASN A 223 -18.00 -17.00 7.40
C ASN A 223 -18.46 -18.40 6.98
N SER A 224 -18.04 -18.89 5.80
CA SER A 224 -18.35 -20.25 5.34
C SER A 224 -17.71 -21.34 6.22
N LEU A 225 -16.60 -21.00 6.90
CA LEU A 225 -15.86 -21.86 7.82
C LEU A 225 -16.27 -21.67 9.29
N GLU A 226 -17.23 -20.79 9.58
CA GLU A 226 -17.57 -20.33 10.94
C GLU A 226 -16.35 -19.71 11.66
N GLN A 227 -15.48 -19.05 10.89
CA GLN A 227 -14.27 -18.36 11.35
C GLN A 227 -14.27 -16.94 10.79
N PRO A 228 -14.87 -15.96 11.48
CA PRO A 228 -14.86 -14.57 11.01
C PRO A 228 -13.44 -14.01 11.02
N TYR A 229 -13.08 -13.28 9.96
CA TYR A 229 -11.82 -12.58 9.81
C TYR A 229 -12.08 -11.07 9.70
N GLU A 230 -11.14 -10.29 10.19
CA GLU A 230 -11.09 -8.82 10.06
C GLU A 230 -9.77 -8.43 9.39
N ARG A 231 -9.82 -7.43 8.51
CA ARG A 231 -8.64 -6.84 7.88
C ARG A 231 -8.01 -5.83 8.85
N TYR A 232 -6.71 -5.95 9.03
CA TYR A 232 -5.91 -5.05 9.87
C TYR A 232 -4.91 -4.21 9.09
N TYR A 233 -4.59 -4.59 7.85
CA TYR A 233 -3.74 -3.81 6.97
C TYR A 233 -4.35 -3.78 5.57
N PRO A 234 -4.32 -2.64 4.86
CA PRO A 234 -3.95 -1.32 5.39
C PRO A 234 -5.08 -0.70 6.26
N GLY A 235 -4.74 0.17 7.20
CA GLY A 235 -5.61 1.14 7.89
C GLY A 235 -6.17 0.75 9.28
N ASN A 236 -5.83 -0.41 9.84
CA ASN A 236 -6.29 -0.84 11.18
C ASN A 236 -5.18 -1.52 12.00
N GLU A 237 -3.93 -1.18 11.73
CA GLU A 237 -2.73 -1.83 12.26
C GLU A 237 -2.65 -1.68 13.78
N ASP A 238 -3.08 -0.52 14.29
CA ASP A 238 -3.11 -0.18 15.72
C ASP A 238 -4.03 -1.09 16.55
N LYS A 239 -5.01 -1.73 15.90
CA LYS A 239 -5.95 -2.68 16.53
C LYS A 239 -5.50 -4.13 16.40
N PHE A 240 -4.47 -4.40 15.62
CA PHE A 240 -3.97 -5.74 15.41
C PHE A 240 -3.36 -6.30 16.70
N SER A 241 -3.69 -7.55 17.02
CA SER A 241 -2.96 -8.33 18.00
C SER A 241 -3.05 -9.81 17.65
N HIS A 242 -1.89 -10.46 17.49
CA HIS A 242 -1.80 -11.91 17.33
C HIS A 242 -0.90 -12.47 18.43
N ALA A 243 -1.46 -13.31 19.31
CA ALA A 243 -0.72 -13.86 20.45
C ALA A 243 0.09 -12.79 21.21
N GLY A 244 -0.57 -11.67 21.56
CA GLY A 244 0.03 -10.58 22.32
C GLY A 244 1.04 -9.71 21.56
N THR A 245 1.21 -9.93 20.26
CA THR A 245 2.18 -9.25 19.39
C THR A 245 1.45 -8.30 18.44
N ASP A 246 1.94 -7.06 18.31
CA ASP A 246 1.47 -6.08 17.32
C ASP A 246 1.90 -6.43 15.89
N LEU A 247 1.38 -5.72 14.89
CA LEU A 247 1.58 -6.06 13.49
C LEU A 247 3.05 -5.90 13.08
N ASP A 248 3.66 -4.77 13.40
CA ASP A 248 5.05 -4.45 13.03
C ASP A 248 6.00 -5.50 13.57
N THR A 249 5.90 -5.81 14.87
CA THR A 249 6.73 -6.85 15.51
C THR A 249 6.50 -8.21 14.85
N MET A 250 5.28 -8.51 14.41
CA MET A 250 4.93 -9.78 13.76
C MET A 250 5.56 -9.90 12.36
N LEU A 251 5.67 -8.79 11.62
CA LEU A 251 6.25 -8.73 10.28
C LEU A 251 7.78 -8.67 10.32
N GLU A 252 8.36 -7.95 11.27
CA GLU A 252 9.83 -7.89 11.50
C GLU A 252 10.42 -9.24 11.88
N ASN A 253 9.69 -10.01 12.71
CA ASN A 253 10.15 -11.29 13.26
C ASN A 253 9.59 -12.51 12.50
N ALA A 254 9.23 -12.33 11.23
CA ALA A 254 8.68 -13.41 10.41
C ALA A 254 9.76 -14.46 10.07
N VAL A 255 9.36 -15.72 10.09
CA VAL A 255 10.20 -16.86 9.68
C VAL A 255 9.44 -17.69 8.65
N ILE A 256 9.85 -17.61 7.38
CA ILE A 256 9.23 -18.33 6.26
C ILE A 256 10.08 -19.54 5.91
N ASP A 257 9.50 -20.73 5.97
CA ASP A 257 10.19 -22.00 5.69
C ASP A 257 11.51 -22.18 6.48
N GLY A 258 11.56 -21.62 7.70
CA GLY A 258 12.72 -21.67 8.59
C GLY A 258 13.80 -20.60 8.32
N THR A 259 13.53 -19.65 7.41
CA THR A 259 14.40 -18.50 7.13
C THR A 259 13.79 -17.25 7.75
N PRO A 260 14.49 -16.55 8.66
CA PRO A 260 14.07 -15.24 9.12
C PRO A 260 14.01 -14.23 7.97
N VAL A 261 12.92 -13.49 7.88
CA VAL A 261 12.66 -12.47 6.87
C VAL A 261 12.00 -11.30 7.59
N ASN A 262 12.52 -10.09 7.43
CA ASN A 262 11.78 -8.89 7.83
C ASN A 262 10.85 -8.54 6.67
N LEU A 263 9.53 -8.73 6.85
CA LEU A 263 8.55 -8.48 5.80
C LEU A 263 8.35 -6.99 5.50
N ASN A 264 8.70 -6.09 6.44
CA ASN A 264 8.63 -4.63 6.25
C ASN A 264 9.80 -4.10 5.39
N GLU A 265 10.96 -4.76 5.44
CA GLU A 265 12.17 -4.29 4.73
C GLU A 265 12.50 -5.12 3.48
N SER A 266 11.70 -6.13 3.17
CA SER A 266 11.99 -7.05 2.07
C SER A 266 11.62 -6.39 0.75
N GLY A 267 12.56 -5.73 0.08
CA GLY A 267 12.33 -5.02 -1.19
C GLY A 267 11.85 -5.87 -2.40
N ASN A 268 11.51 -7.14 -2.19
CA ASN A 268 10.84 -8.02 -3.16
C ASN A 268 9.49 -8.55 -2.65
N THR A 269 9.00 -8.01 -1.54
CA THR A 269 7.76 -8.38 -0.87
C THR A 269 6.88 -7.13 -0.81
N GLU A 270 5.64 -7.27 -1.26
CA GLU A 270 4.59 -6.25 -1.15
C GLU A 270 3.48 -6.85 -0.30
N ILE A 271 3.19 -6.27 0.86
CA ILE A 271 2.05 -6.72 1.68
C ILE A 271 0.80 -6.05 1.10
N VAL A 272 -0.20 -6.86 0.74
CA VAL A 272 -1.46 -6.36 0.18
C VAL A 272 -2.52 -6.22 1.28
N ALA A 273 -2.64 -7.26 2.12
CA ALA A 273 -3.62 -7.26 3.19
C ALA A 273 -3.24 -8.24 4.30
N VAL A 274 -3.59 -7.90 5.54
CA VAL A 274 -3.44 -8.78 6.70
C VAL A 274 -4.80 -9.06 7.32
N TYR A 275 -5.19 -10.32 7.37
CA TYR A 275 -6.44 -10.78 7.97
C TYR A 275 -6.17 -11.65 9.19
N SER A 276 -6.78 -11.32 10.32
CA SER A 276 -6.72 -12.17 11.52
C SER A 276 -8.11 -12.60 11.96
N ALA A 277 -8.22 -13.80 12.52
CA ALA A 277 -9.48 -14.30 13.04
C ALA A 277 -9.94 -13.42 14.21
N THR A 278 -11.17 -12.90 14.14
CA THR A 278 -11.71 -12.10 15.24
C THR A 278 -12.07 -13.03 16.39
N VAL A 279 -11.33 -12.94 17.49
CA VAL A 279 -11.65 -13.72 18.70
C VAL A 279 -12.39 -12.82 19.68
N GLU A 280 -13.71 -12.98 19.79
CA GLU A 280 -14.45 -12.38 20.91
C GLU A 280 -13.84 -12.90 22.24
N GLU A 281 -13.53 -11.98 23.16
CA GLU A 281 -12.66 -11.98 24.37
C GLU A 281 -12.55 -13.25 25.27
N GLU A 282 -13.14 -14.40 24.98
CA GLU A 282 -13.08 -15.60 25.85
C GLU A 282 -12.86 -16.93 25.10
N SER A 283 -12.51 -16.89 23.82
CA SER A 283 -12.31 -18.10 23.04
C SER A 283 -10.88 -18.65 23.19
N MET A 284 -10.74 -19.88 23.72
CA MET A 284 -9.48 -20.66 23.68
C MET A 284 -9.13 -21.13 22.25
N MET A 285 -9.66 -20.48 21.21
CA MET A 285 -9.33 -20.80 19.83
C MET A 285 -7.97 -20.20 19.50
N ARG A 286 -7.33 -20.80 18.50
CA ARG A 286 -6.01 -20.40 18.05
C ARG A 286 -6.19 -19.18 17.16
N ASP A 287 -5.35 -18.17 17.34
CA ASP A 287 -5.33 -17.02 16.45
C ASP A 287 -4.73 -17.50 15.13
N ILE A 288 -5.45 -17.28 14.04
CA ILE A 288 -4.99 -17.61 12.69
C ILE A 288 -4.88 -16.28 11.97
N THR A 289 -3.68 -15.96 11.48
CA THR A 289 -3.42 -14.78 10.67
C THR A 289 -2.99 -15.20 9.28
N TYR A 290 -3.59 -14.57 8.28
CA TYR A 290 -3.22 -14.64 6.87
C TYR A 290 -2.61 -13.32 6.43
N ILE A 291 -1.46 -13.39 5.78
CA ILE A 291 -0.85 -12.25 5.08
C ILE A 291 -0.97 -12.54 3.58
N MET A 292 -1.74 -11.72 2.89
CA MET A 292 -1.80 -11.70 1.45
C MET A 292 -0.69 -10.78 0.94
N THR A 293 0.25 -11.32 0.19
CA THR A 293 1.47 -10.61 -0.23
C THR A 293 1.90 -11.00 -1.63
N ARG A 294 2.65 -10.14 -2.32
CA ARG A 294 3.34 -10.48 -3.56
C ARG A 294 4.82 -10.67 -3.27
N ILE A 295 5.36 -11.84 -3.58
CA ILE A 295 6.79 -12.14 -3.46
C ILE A 295 7.34 -12.36 -4.86
N ASP A 296 8.29 -11.54 -5.29
CA ASP A 296 8.79 -11.52 -6.67
C ASP A 296 7.64 -11.44 -7.69
N ASP A 297 6.72 -10.49 -7.48
CA ASP A 297 5.47 -10.26 -8.25
C ASP A 297 4.41 -11.37 -8.21
N ALA A 298 4.69 -12.53 -7.60
CA ALA A 298 3.77 -13.65 -7.53
C ALA A 298 2.86 -13.55 -6.28
N PRO A 299 1.54 -13.77 -6.40
CA PRO A 299 0.64 -13.78 -5.25
C PRO A 299 0.97 -14.97 -4.34
N VAL A 300 1.26 -14.68 -3.08
CA VAL A 300 1.54 -15.64 -2.02
C VAL A 300 0.67 -15.31 -0.82
N ILE A 301 0.10 -16.33 -0.19
CA ILE A 301 -0.62 -16.16 1.07
C ILE A 301 0.16 -16.89 2.14
N LEU A 302 0.72 -16.15 3.08
CA LEU A 302 1.38 -16.68 4.26
C LEU A 302 0.35 -16.88 5.36
N VAL A 303 0.47 -17.96 6.13
CA VAL A 303 -0.39 -18.26 7.27
C VAL A 303 0.43 -18.64 8.48
N THR A 304 0.01 -18.13 9.64
CA THR A 304 0.50 -18.53 10.95
C THR A 304 -0.65 -18.89 11.88
N GLU A 305 -0.40 -19.82 12.79
CA GLU A 305 -1.32 -20.27 13.84
C GLU A 305 -0.53 -20.39 15.15
N GLN A 306 -0.68 -19.45 16.07
CA GLN A 306 0.02 -19.46 17.35
C GLN A 306 -0.95 -19.20 18.52
N MET A 307 -0.52 -19.58 19.74
CA MET A 307 -1.33 -19.47 20.98
C MET A 307 -0.62 -18.72 22.11
N GLU A 308 0.69 -18.49 21.97
CA GLU A 308 1.53 -17.89 23.00
C GLU A 308 2.53 -16.95 22.32
N ASP A 309 2.88 -15.87 22.98
CA ASP A 309 3.88 -14.91 22.54
C ASP A 309 5.18 -15.64 22.18
N ALA A 310 5.65 -15.45 20.95
CA ALA A 310 6.87 -16.03 20.43
C ALA A 310 7.78 -14.91 19.91
N SER A 311 9.09 -15.06 20.09
CA SER A 311 10.08 -14.13 19.52
C SER A 311 10.24 -14.30 18.00
N GLU A 312 9.69 -15.37 17.43
CA GLU A 312 9.74 -15.68 16.00
C GLU A 312 8.33 -16.12 15.57
N ILE A 313 7.82 -15.51 14.50
CA ILE A 313 6.50 -15.83 13.96
C ILE A 313 6.68 -16.69 12.71
N HIS A 314 6.43 -17.99 12.86
CA HIS A 314 6.63 -18.93 11.78
C HIS A 314 5.45 -18.93 10.81
N TYR A 315 5.73 -18.50 9.58
CA TYR A 315 4.79 -18.53 8.48
C TYR A 315 5.05 -19.71 7.56
N THR A 316 3.96 -20.19 6.98
CA THR A 316 3.99 -21.15 5.87
C THR A 316 3.08 -20.65 4.76
N GLY A 317 3.33 -21.04 3.51
CA GLY A 317 2.34 -20.83 2.45
C GLY A 317 1.05 -21.58 2.77
N THR A 318 -0.11 -20.93 2.59
CA THR A 318 -1.40 -21.59 2.79
C THR A 318 -1.60 -22.70 1.74
N ASP A 319 -2.14 -23.84 2.16
CA ASP A 319 -2.61 -24.91 1.25
C ASP A 319 -4.09 -24.73 0.86
N ASN A 320 -4.73 -23.62 1.26
CA ASN A 320 -6.15 -23.38 0.99
C ASN A 320 -6.39 -22.94 -0.45
N GLU A 321 -6.78 -23.88 -1.32
CA GLU A 321 -7.03 -23.63 -2.76
C GLU A 321 -8.07 -22.53 -3.02
N GLU A 322 -9.07 -22.38 -2.15
CA GLU A 322 -10.12 -21.37 -2.33
C GLU A 322 -9.60 -19.96 -2.02
N LEU A 323 -8.87 -19.80 -0.91
CA LEU A 323 -8.26 -18.52 -0.55
C LEU A 323 -7.16 -18.12 -1.54
N GLN A 324 -6.36 -19.08 -2.03
CA GLN A 324 -5.40 -18.85 -3.10
C GLN A 324 -6.07 -18.36 -4.39
N ALA A 325 -7.22 -18.94 -4.75
CA ALA A 325 -7.97 -18.51 -5.93
C ALA A 325 -8.54 -17.09 -5.74
N ILE A 326 -9.13 -16.78 -4.58
CA ILE A 326 -9.62 -15.43 -4.25
C ILE A 326 -8.52 -14.40 -4.46
N PHE A 327 -7.34 -14.62 -3.86
CA PHE A 327 -6.26 -13.64 -3.94
C PHE A 327 -5.63 -13.58 -5.34
N SER A 328 -5.45 -14.71 -6.01
CA SER A 328 -4.91 -14.71 -7.38
C SER A 328 -5.84 -14.03 -8.37
N ASP A 329 -7.15 -14.30 -8.29
CA ASP A 329 -8.16 -13.66 -9.14
C ASP A 329 -8.22 -12.15 -8.87
N TRP A 330 -8.05 -11.73 -7.61
CA TRP A 330 -7.96 -10.32 -7.24
C TRP A 330 -6.72 -9.67 -7.83
N VAL A 331 -5.53 -10.27 -7.66
CA VAL A 331 -4.28 -9.75 -8.24
C VAL A 331 -4.37 -9.66 -9.76
N GLU A 332 -4.95 -10.65 -10.44
CA GLU A 332 -5.14 -10.61 -11.92
C GLU A 332 -6.08 -9.48 -12.39
N GLN A 333 -7.00 -9.03 -11.55
CA GLN A 333 -7.94 -7.95 -11.87
C GLN A 333 -7.38 -6.55 -11.60
N ASN A 334 -6.32 -6.46 -10.80
CA ASN A 334 -5.71 -5.21 -10.34
C ASN A 334 -4.25 -5.04 -10.81
N GLN A 335 -3.85 -5.79 -11.86
CA GLN A 335 -2.60 -5.61 -12.61
C GLN A 335 -2.87 -4.91 -13.94
#